data_AF-W1YQ98-F1
#
_entry.id   AF-W1YQ98-F1
#
_cell.length_a   1.000
_cell.length_b   1.000
_cell.length_c   1.000
_cell.angle_alpha   90.00
_cell.angle_beta   90.00
_cell.angle_gamma   90.00
#
_symmetry.space_group_name_H-M   'P 1'
#
loop_
_entity.id
_entity.type
_entity.pdbx_description
1 polymer ?
#
loop_
_entity_poly.entity_id
_entity_poly.type
_entity_poly.pdbx_seq_one_letter_code
_entity_poly.pdbx_strand_id
1 'polypeptide(L)'
;PILVLLAPAWWIAPSPLTLLIVQDLLLAVSAWPLTRLATRCLGAVGGTLLGLVYVLSWGLQTAVAAQFHEIAFAVPLLAWASAAFAEDHWWAVAGWS
;
A
#
# COMPACT_ATOMS: atom_id res chain seq x y z
N PRO A 1 -5.21 18.10 -7.18
CA PRO A 1 -4.21 17.48 -6.28
C PRO A 1 -4.81 16.28 -5.54
N ILE A 2 -4.08 15.15 -5.43
CA ILE A 2 -4.57 13.92 -4.77
C ILE A 2 -4.90 14.12 -3.27
N LEU A 3 -4.29 15.12 -2.64
CA LEU A 3 -4.51 15.52 -1.26
C LEU A 3 -5.97 15.85 -0.92
N VAL A 4 -6.82 16.20 -1.90
CA VAL A 4 -8.25 16.44 -1.68
C VAL A 4 -8.94 15.19 -1.11
N LEU A 5 -8.41 13.98 -1.39
CA LEU A 5 -8.92 12.73 -0.82
C LEU A 5 -8.75 12.65 0.71
N LEU A 6 -7.89 13.47 1.30
CA LEU A 6 -7.67 13.54 2.76
C LEU A 6 -8.70 14.43 3.46
N ALA A 7 -9.49 15.22 2.72
CA ALA A 7 -10.42 16.19 3.29
C ALA A 7 -11.39 15.58 4.32
N PRO A 8 -11.98 14.38 4.12
CA PRO A 8 -12.85 13.77 5.12
C PRO A 8 -12.12 13.45 6.43
N ALA A 9 -10.91 12.88 6.36
CA ALA A 9 -10.12 12.54 7.54
C ALA A 9 -9.67 13.82 8.28
N TRP A 10 -9.25 14.83 7.51
CA TRP A 10 -8.87 16.14 8.05
C TRP A 10 -10.03 16.86 8.74
N TRP A 11 -11.24 16.74 8.20
CA TRP A 11 -12.42 17.34 8.79
C TRP A 11 -12.80 16.72 10.15
N ILE A 12 -12.57 15.42 10.31
CA ILE A 12 -12.82 14.69 11.58
C ILE A 12 -11.76 15.06 12.63
N ALA A 13 -10.48 15.09 12.24
CA ALA A 13 -9.37 15.37 13.14
C ALA A 13 -8.27 16.15 12.40
N PRO A 14 -8.25 17.51 12.46
CA PRO A 14 -7.29 18.31 11.72
C PRO A 14 -5.93 18.34 12.44
N SER A 15 -5.10 17.32 12.23
CA SER A 15 -3.77 17.20 12.85
C SER A 15 -2.74 16.55 11.92
N PRO A 16 -1.42 16.83 12.07
CA PRO A 16 -0.38 16.11 11.35
C PRO A 16 -0.41 14.59 11.60
N LEU A 17 -0.79 14.17 12.81
CA LEU A 17 -0.96 12.75 13.15
C LEU A 17 -2.01 12.07 12.27
N THR A 18 -3.10 12.76 11.93
CA THR A 18 -4.14 12.23 11.04
C THR A 18 -3.59 11.92 9.65
N LEU A 19 -2.69 12.75 9.14
CA LEU A 19 -2.03 12.51 7.85
C LEU A 19 -1.11 11.30 7.91
N LEU A 20 -0.36 11.14 9.00
CA LEU A 20 0.50 9.97 9.24
C LEU A 20 -0.33 8.68 9.34
N ILE A 21 -1.46 8.70 10.05
CA ILE A 21 -2.37 7.55 10.13
C ILE A 21 -2.87 7.16 8.74
N VAL A 22 -3.28 8.12 7.91
CA VAL A 22 -3.73 7.81 6.55
C VAL A 22 -2.60 7.24 5.70
N GLN A 23 -1.39 7.81 5.81
CA GLN A 23 -0.20 7.25 5.15
C GLN A 23 0.04 5.79 5.57
N ASP A 24 0.07 5.51 6.87
CA ASP A 24 0.33 4.16 7.38
C ASP A 24 -0.76 3.17 6.96
N LEU A 25 -2.02 3.62 6.88
CA LEU A 25 -3.12 2.82 6.34
C LEU A 25 -2.93 2.52 4.85
N LEU A 26 -2.51 3.49 4.04
CA LEU A 26 -2.21 3.27 2.61
C LEU A 26 -1.07 2.26 2.43
N LEU A 27 -0.01 2.38 3.25
CA LEU A 27 1.09 1.42 3.28
C LEU A 27 0.62 0.02 3.73
N ALA A 28 -0.22 -0.08 4.75
CA ALA A 28 -0.77 -1.36 5.19
C ALA A 28 -1.66 -2.01 4.10
N VAL A 29 -2.50 -1.21 3.46
CA VAL A 29 -3.37 -1.63 2.34
C VAL A 29 -2.52 -2.21 1.21
N SER A 30 -1.38 -1.57 0.86
CA SER A 30 -0.46 -2.07 -0.18
C SER A 30 0.08 -3.49 0.02
N ALA A 31 0.09 -4.01 1.24
CA ALA A 31 0.57 -5.37 1.52
C ALA A 31 -0.38 -6.47 1.01
N TRP A 32 -1.69 -6.19 0.94
CA TRP A 32 -2.71 -7.19 0.61
C TRP A 32 -2.52 -7.88 -0.75
N PRO A 33 -2.44 -7.16 -1.90
CA PRO A 33 -2.34 -7.81 -3.21
C PRO A 33 -1.09 -8.68 -3.33
N LEU A 34 0.04 -8.24 -2.77
CA LEU A 34 1.31 -8.97 -2.81
C LEU A 34 1.26 -10.22 -1.93
N THR A 35 0.72 -10.11 -0.71
CA THR A 35 0.56 -11.24 0.20
C THR A 35 -0.41 -12.27 -0.39
N ARG A 36 -1.53 -11.82 -0.98
CA ARG A 36 -2.49 -12.69 -1.65
C ARG A 36 -1.87 -13.46 -2.82
N LEU A 37 -1.12 -12.76 -3.67
CA LEU A 37 -0.42 -13.37 -4.79
C LEU A 37 0.61 -14.38 -4.30
N ALA A 38 1.42 -14.02 -3.30
CA ALA A 38 2.38 -14.92 -2.68
C ALA A 38 1.72 -16.16 -2.07
N THR A 39 0.57 -16.02 -1.39
CA THR A 39 -0.19 -17.15 -0.86
C THR A 39 -0.69 -18.08 -1.97
N ARG A 40 -1.13 -17.54 -3.11
CA ARG A 40 -1.57 -18.36 -4.26
C ARG A 40 -0.41 -19.15 -4.88
N CYS A 41 0.78 -18.54 -4.95
CA CYS A 41 1.95 -19.18 -5.58
C CYS A 41 2.71 -20.14 -4.66
N LEU A 42 2.79 -19.84 -3.36
CA LEU A 42 3.67 -20.52 -2.40
C LEU A 42 2.93 -21.17 -1.21
N GLY A 43 1.59 -21.09 -1.18
CA GLY A 43 0.77 -21.53 -0.05
C GLY A 43 0.76 -20.56 1.13
N ALA A 44 0.01 -20.89 2.18
CA ALA A 44 -0.25 -20.00 3.31
C ALA A 44 1.02 -19.55 4.04
N VAL A 45 1.97 -20.46 4.28
CA VAL A 45 3.22 -20.15 5.00
C VAL A 45 4.12 -19.23 4.18
N GLY A 46 4.37 -19.57 2.90
CA GLY A 46 5.18 -18.74 2.01
C GLY A 46 4.57 -17.35 1.81
N GLY A 47 3.25 -17.28 1.63
CA GLY A 47 2.52 -16.02 1.56
C GLY A 47 2.67 -15.17 2.81
N THR A 48 2.53 -15.77 3.99
CA THR A 48 2.70 -15.08 5.28
C THR A 48 4.12 -14.54 5.44
N LEU A 49 5.14 -15.36 5.15
CA LEU A 49 6.53 -14.95 5.24
C LEU A 49 6.86 -13.80 4.29
N LEU A 50 6.40 -13.86 3.03
CA LEU A 50 6.63 -12.78 2.08
C LEU A 50 5.86 -11.51 2.44
N GLY A 51 4.63 -11.63 2.96
CA GLY A 51 3.87 -10.48 3.48
C GLY A 51 4.59 -9.82 4.65
N LEU A 52 5.13 -10.60 5.58
CA LEU A 52 5.94 -10.08 6.69
C LEU A 52 7.22 -9.42 6.20
N VAL A 53 7.95 -10.04 5.28
CA VAL A 53 9.17 -9.45 4.68
C VAL A 53 8.85 -8.13 3.99
N TYR A 54 7.72 -8.05 3.28
CA TYR A 54 7.27 -6.81 2.64
C TYR A 54 6.99 -5.70 3.65
N VAL A 55 6.16 -5.98 4.67
CA VAL A 55 5.75 -4.98 5.66
C VAL A 55 6.93 -4.54 6.55
N LEU A 56 7.83 -5.47 6.87
CA LEU A 56 9.04 -5.20 7.67
C LEU A 56 10.24 -4.77 6.81
N SER A 57 10.06 -4.60 5.50
CA SER A 57 11.15 -4.20 4.62
C SER A 57 11.65 -2.80 4.99
N TRP A 58 12.95 -2.57 4.76
CA TRP A 58 13.58 -1.26 4.98
C TRP A 58 12.80 -0.12 4.32
N GLY A 59 12.31 -0.33 3.10
CA GLY A 59 11.55 0.68 2.36
C GLY A 59 10.25 1.08 3.05
N LEU A 60 9.44 0.11 3.48
CA LEU A 60 8.16 0.39 4.14
C LEU A 60 8.37 0.98 5.53
N GLN A 61 9.33 0.45 6.30
CA GLN A 61 9.67 0.97 7.63
C GLN A 61 10.23 2.40 7.56
N THR A 62 11.04 2.73 6.54
CA THR A 62 11.52 4.10 6.31
C THR A 62 10.37 5.04 5.95
N ALA A 63 9.40 4.57 5.15
CA ALA A 63 8.22 5.36 4.80
C ALA A 63 7.35 5.66 6.02
N VAL A 64 7.13 4.68 6.91
CA VAL A 64 6.41 4.86 8.18
C VAL A 64 7.14 5.86 9.10
N ALA A 65 8.47 5.80 9.16
CA ALA A 65 9.27 6.72 9.98
C ALA A 65 9.37 8.14 9.40
N ALA A 66 8.96 8.35 8.14
CA ALA A 66 9.00 9.64 7.48
C ALA A 66 7.79 10.52 7.87
N GLN A 67 7.93 11.83 7.66
CA GLN A 67 6.77 12.73 7.68
C GLN A 67 5.78 12.36 6.57
N PHE A 68 4.58 12.93 6.60
CA PHE A 68 3.59 12.68 5.57
C PHE A 68 4.11 13.08 4.18
N HIS A 69 4.00 12.18 3.22
CA HIS A 69 4.25 12.43 1.80
C HIS A 69 3.08 11.92 0.96
N GLU A 70 2.61 12.73 0.01
CA GLU A 70 1.59 12.29 -0.96
C GLU A 70 2.00 11.08 -1.81
N ILE A 71 3.29 10.77 -1.90
CA ILE A 71 3.81 9.59 -2.59
C ILE A 71 3.29 8.30 -1.93
N ALA A 72 2.84 8.34 -0.66
CA ALA A 72 2.19 7.21 0.00
C ALA A 72 0.97 6.68 -0.76
N PHE A 73 0.28 7.51 -1.53
CA PHE A 73 -0.83 7.08 -2.39
C PHE A 73 -0.38 6.20 -3.57
N ALA A 74 0.87 6.33 -4.03
CA ALA A 74 1.38 5.53 -5.12
C ALA A 74 1.68 4.08 -4.70
N VAL A 75 2.02 3.84 -3.44
CA VAL A 75 2.42 2.51 -2.94
C VAL A 75 1.32 1.46 -3.13
N PRO A 76 0.05 1.67 -2.71
CA PRO A 76 -1.02 0.72 -3.02
C PRO A 76 -1.25 0.61 -4.53
N LEU A 77 -1.28 1.71 -5.29
CA LEU A 77 -1.46 1.66 -6.74
C LEU A 77 -0.44 0.73 -7.43
N LEU A 78 0.86 0.91 -7.11
CA LEU A 78 1.94 0.07 -7.61
C LEU A 78 1.82 -1.39 -7.16
N ALA A 79 1.44 -1.66 -5.91
CA ALA A 79 1.29 -3.02 -5.40
C ALA A 79 0.15 -3.76 -6.11
N TRP A 80 -0.98 -3.10 -6.36
CA TRP A 80 -2.10 -3.66 -7.10
C TRP A 80 -1.79 -3.84 -8.59
N ALA A 81 -1.15 -2.85 -9.22
CA ALA A 81 -0.70 -2.95 -10.61
C ALA A 81 0.28 -4.12 -10.80
N SER A 82 1.26 -4.27 -9.90
CA SER A 82 2.24 -5.37 -9.94
C SER A 82 1.57 -6.73 -9.79
N ALA A 83 0.63 -6.87 -8.86
CA ALA A 83 -0.11 -8.11 -8.68
C ALA A 83 -1.02 -8.43 -9.88
N ALA A 84 -1.67 -7.42 -10.46
CA ALA A 84 -2.48 -7.60 -11.66
C ALA A 84 -1.64 -7.99 -12.88
N PHE A 85 -0.45 -7.39 -13.02
CA PHE A 85 0.50 -7.74 -14.07
C PHE A 85 0.94 -9.20 -13.95
N ALA A 86 1.28 -9.65 -12.74
CA ALA A 86 1.64 -11.04 -12.48
C ALA A 86 0.49 -12.04 -12.71
N GLU A 87 -0.76 -11.57 -12.76
CA GLU A 87 -1.97 -12.36 -13.04
C GLU A 87 -2.52 -12.14 -14.47
N ASP A 88 -1.74 -11.51 -15.37
CA ASP A 88 -2.12 -11.22 -16.76
C ASP A 88 -3.41 -10.37 -16.92
N HIS A 89 -3.76 -9.58 -15.89
CA HIS A 89 -4.94 -8.70 -15.88
C HIS A 89 -4.60 -7.29 -16.38
N TRP A 90 -4.37 -7.14 -17.68
CA TRP A 90 -3.91 -5.89 -18.31
C TRP A 90 -4.80 -4.67 -18.08
N TRP A 91 -6.12 -4.84 -18.03
CA TRP A 91 -7.04 -3.75 -17.72
C TRP A 91 -6.88 -3.25 -16.28
N ALA A 92 -6.51 -4.12 -15.33
CA ALA A 92 -6.30 -3.71 -13.95
C ALA A 92 -4.96 -3.00 -13.84
N VAL A 93 -3.93 -3.48 -14.54
CA VAL A 93 -2.65 -2.77 -14.62
C VAL A 93 -2.89 -1.32 -15.06
N ALA A 94 -3.65 -1.12 -16.15
CA ALA A 94 -3.99 0.22 -16.63
C ALA A 94 -4.87 1.03 -15.66
N GLY A 95 -5.76 0.38 -14.91
CA GLY A 95 -6.60 1.07 -13.92
C GLY A 95 -5.87 1.47 -12.64
N TRP A 96 -4.79 0.76 -12.30
CA TRP A 96 -3.97 1.01 -11.11
C TRP A 96 -2.68 1.78 -11.38
N SER A 97 -2.34 2.07 -12.64
CA SER A 97 -1.13 2.84 -13.03
C SER A 97 -1.50 4.24 -13.49
#